data_AF-A0A529T0E0-F1
#
_entry.id   AF-A0A529T0E0-F1
#
_cell.length_a   1.000
_cell.length_b   1.000
_cell.length_c   1.000
_cell.angle_alpha   90.00
_cell.angle_beta   90.00
_cell.angle_gamma   90.00
#
_symmetry.space_group_name_H-M   'P 1'
#
loop_
_entity.id
_entity.type
_entity.pdbx_description
1 polymer ?
#
loop_
_entity_poly.entity_id
_entity_poly.type
_entity_poly.pdbx_seq_one_letter_code
_entity_poly.pdbx_strand_id
1 'polypeptide(L)'
;MTIRAVVWGENIHERTNEVVASIYPEGMHATIAKALNADKAISVSTATLEQPEHGLPESRLAETDVLVWWGHKDHGAVADEVVERVAKRVFEGMGLIVLHSGHFSKIFKRLMG
;
A
#
# COMPACT_ATOMS: atom_id res chain seq x y z
N MET A 1 -16.28 -7.03 14.66
CA MET A 1 -16.13 -6.33 13.37
C MET A 1 -14.83 -6.78 12.75
N THR A 2 -14.80 -7.01 11.44
CA THR A 2 -13.58 -7.40 10.72
C THR A 2 -12.88 -6.13 10.23
N ILE A 3 -11.57 -6.02 10.46
CA ILE A 3 -10.76 -4.89 9.98
C ILE A 3 -10.48 -5.09 8.49
N ARG A 4 -10.80 -4.09 7.67
CA ARG A 4 -10.54 -4.08 6.23
C ARG A 4 -9.21 -3.38 5.96
N ALA A 5 -8.22 -4.13 5.51
CA ALA A 5 -6.92 -3.58 5.16
C ALA A 5 -6.63 -3.65 3.66
N VAL A 6 -5.86 -2.69 3.18
CA VAL A 6 -5.26 -2.72 1.84
C VAL A 6 -3.75 -2.73 2.01
N VAL A 7 -3.09 -3.71 1.41
CA VAL A 7 -1.62 -3.73 1.32
C VAL A 7 -1.22 -3.19 -0.05
N TRP A 8 -0.68 -1.98 -0.06
CA TRP A 8 -0.14 -1.33 -1.23
C TRP A 8 1.35 -1.67 -1.39
N GLY A 9 1.72 -2.18 -2.57
CA GLY A 9 3.10 -2.46 -2.93
C GLY A 9 3.48 -1.81 -4.25
N GLU A 10 4.62 -1.14 -4.31
CA GLU A 10 5.14 -0.54 -5.53
C GLU A 10 5.31 -1.54 -6.68
N ASN A 11 5.61 -2.81 -6.37
CA ASN A 11 5.66 -3.94 -7.31
C ASN A 11 6.65 -3.78 -8.49
N ILE A 12 7.73 -3.01 -8.33
CA ILE A 12 8.76 -2.84 -9.37
C ILE A 12 9.92 -3.82 -9.17
N HIS A 13 10.39 -4.01 -7.95
CA HIS A 13 11.59 -4.83 -7.69
C HIS A 13 11.35 -6.29 -8.02
N GLU A 14 10.21 -6.83 -7.62
CA GLU A 14 9.82 -8.23 -7.84
C GLU A 14 9.65 -8.54 -9.34
N ARG A 15 9.46 -7.52 -10.18
CA ARG A 15 9.32 -7.65 -11.64
C ARG A 15 10.61 -7.41 -12.41
N THR A 16 11.62 -6.81 -11.79
CA THR A 16 12.85 -6.34 -12.48
C THR A 16 14.14 -6.91 -11.92
N ASN A 17 14.10 -7.60 -10.78
CA ASN A 17 15.25 -8.22 -10.13
C ASN A 17 14.95 -9.68 -9.80
N GLU A 18 15.67 -10.61 -10.42
CA GLU A 18 15.48 -12.06 -10.26
C GLU A 18 15.69 -12.55 -8.82
N VAL A 19 16.65 -11.97 -8.09
CA VAL A 19 16.88 -12.33 -6.69
C VAL A 19 15.66 -11.96 -5.85
N VAL A 20 15.08 -10.77 -6.06
CA VAL A 20 13.87 -10.35 -5.34
C VAL A 20 12.68 -11.21 -5.76
N ALA A 21 12.50 -11.46 -7.07
CA ALA A 21 11.43 -12.31 -7.60
C ALA A 21 11.49 -13.74 -7.04
N SER A 22 12.68 -14.30 -6.85
CA SER A 22 12.85 -15.64 -6.26
C SER A 22 12.41 -15.74 -4.80
N ILE A 23 12.44 -14.62 -4.07
CA ILE A 23 12.00 -14.54 -2.67
C ILE A 23 10.49 -14.22 -2.62
N TYR A 24 10.03 -13.30 -3.46
CA TYR A 24 8.65 -12.80 -3.50
C TYR A 24 8.05 -12.97 -4.90
N PRO A 25 7.75 -14.22 -5.32
CA PRO A 25 7.29 -14.50 -6.69
C PRO A 25 5.92 -13.85 -7.01
N GLU A 26 5.10 -13.61 -5.99
CA GLU A 26 3.81 -12.94 -6.10
C GLU A 26 3.85 -11.48 -5.59
N GLY A 27 5.04 -10.98 -5.24
CA GLY A 27 5.21 -9.66 -4.63
C GLY A 27 5.18 -9.65 -3.10
N MET A 28 5.84 -8.66 -2.51
CA MET A 28 5.85 -8.46 -1.05
C MET A 28 4.43 -8.16 -0.52
N HIS A 29 3.63 -7.41 -1.29
CA HIS A 29 2.26 -7.08 -0.96
C HIS A 29 1.36 -8.32 -0.85
N ALA A 30 1.49 -9.29 -1.76
CA ALA A 30 0.77 -10.55 -1.68
C ALA A 30 1.21 -11.39 -0.47
N THR A 31 2.51 -11.41 -0.18
CA THR A 31 3.06 -12.13 0.97
C THR A 31 2.50 -11.59 2.29
N ILE A 32 2.49 -10.27 2.46
CA ILE A 32 1.92 -9.61 3.64
C ILE A 32 0.40 -9.86 3.70
N ALA A 33 -0.32 -9.70 2.60
CA ALA A 33 -1.76 -9.91 2.57
C ALA A 33 -2.15 -11.35 2.92
N LYS A 34 -1.39 -12.35 2.44
CA LYS A 34 -1.58 -13.77 2.78
C LYS A 34 -1.39 -14.03 4.28
N ALA A 35 -0.36 -13.43 4.88
CA ALA A 35 -0.12 -13.57 6.31
C ALA A 35 -1.23 -12.92 7.15
N LEU A 36 -1.67 -11.71 6.79
CA LEU A 36 -2.73 -11.01 7.51
C LEU A 36 -4.10 -11.69 7.36
N ASN A 37 -4.42 -12.22 6.17
CA ASN A 37 -5.66 -12.98 5.93
C ASN A 37 -5.72 -14.33 6.68
N ALA A 38 -4.63 -14.76 7.34
CA ALA A 38 -4.67 -15.94 8.22
C ALA A 38 -5.46 -15.66 9.51
N ASP A 39 -5.58 -14.40 9.94
CA ASP A 39 -6.42 -13.99 11.06
C ASP A 39 -7.83 -13.64 10.56
N LYS A 40 -8.85 -14.33 11.10
CA LYS A 40 -10.26 -14.13 10.75
C LYS A 40 -10.80 -12.75 11.14
N ALA A 41 -10.10 -12.02 12.03
CA ALA A 41 -10.46 -10.66 12.40
C ALA A 41 -10.05 -9.63 11.33
N ILE A 42 -9.28 -10.02 10.30
CA ILE A 42 -8.75 -9.13 9.26
C ILE A 42 -9.18 -9.64 7.88
N SER A 43 -9.63 -8.72 7.02
CA SER A 43 -9.88 -8.96 5.60
C SER A 43 -8.96 -8.06 4.80
N VAL A 44 -8.02 -8.67 4.05
CA VAL A 44 -6.99 -7.93 3.33
C VAL A 44 -7.09 -8.12 1.83
N SER A 45 -7.01 -7.00 1.11
CA SER A 45 -6.83 -6.96 -0.34
C SER A 45 -5.52 -6.24 -0.69
N THR A 46 -5.06 -6.36 -1.93
CA THR A 46 -3.80 -5.73 -2.39
C THR A 46 -4.05 -4.63 -3.42
N ALA A 47 -3.12 -3.68 -3.48
CA ALA A 47 -3.07 -2.64 -4.49
C ALA A 47 -1.62 -2.44 -4.95
N THR A 48 -1.42 -1.99 -6.18
CA THR A 48 -0.07 -1.77 -6.71
C THR A 48 0.02 -0.54 -7.60
N LEU A 49 1.24 -0.07 -7.86
CA LEU A 49 1.50 1.18 -8.59
C LEU A 49 0.90 1.21 -10.00
N GLU A 50 0.94 0.09 -10.72
CA GLU A 50 0.49 -0.02 -12.11
C GLU A 50 -1.03 -0.08 -12.30
N GLN A 51 -1.78 -0.29 -11.21
CA GLN A 51 -3.24 -0.31 -11.27
C GLN A 51 -3.79 1.09 -11.54
N PRO A 52 -5.00 1.22 -12.13
CA PRO A 52 -5.68 2.51 -12.25
C PRO A 52 -5.77 3.20 -10.88
N GLU A 53 -5.40 4.48 -10.83
CA GLU A 53 -5.33 5.27 -9.59
C GLU A 53 -4.45 4.61 -8.49
N HIS A 54 -3.44 3.84 -8.92
CA HIS A 54 -2.56 3.03 -8.07
C HIS A 54 -3.34 2.02 -7.19
N GLY A 55 -4.53 1.62 -7.64
CA GLY A 55 -5.43 0.73 -6.93
C GLY A 55 -6.14 1.39 -5.73
N LEU A 56 -6.09 2.72 -5.61
CA LEU A 56 -6.63 3.49 -4.48
C LEU A 56 -7.72 4.49 -4.90
N PRO A 57 -8.79 4.07 -5.62
CA PRO A 57 -9.91 4.95 -5.91
C PRO A 57 -10.62 5.38 -4.62
N GLU A 58 -11.34 6.49 -4.67
CA GLU A 58 -12.04 7.06 -3.50
C GLU A 58 -12.99 6.05 -2.84
N SER A 59 -13.75 5.30 -3.64
CA SER A 59 -14.68 4.27 -3.15
C SER A 59 -13.99 3.19 -2.31
N ARG A 60 -12.79 2.76 -2.72
CA ARG A 60 -12.02 1.75 -1.98
C ARG A 60 -11.46 2.31 -0.69
N LEU A 61 -10.93 3.53 -0.71
CA LEU A 61 -10.37 4.17 0.49
C LEU A 61 -11.46 4.54 1.51
N ALA A 62 -12.70 4.79 1.07
CA ALA A 62 -13.84 4.97 1.97
C ALA A 62 -14.14 3.70 2.79
N GLU A 63 -13.82 2.54 2.23
CA GLU A 63 -13.98 1.23 2.86
C GLU A 63 -12.70 0.67 3.50
N THR A 64 -11.59 1.40 3.43
CA THR A 64 -10.32 0.94 4.00
C THR A 64 -10.21 1.44 5.43
N ASP A 65 -10.03 0.52 6.38
CA ASP A 65 -9.81 0.85 7.78
C ASP A 65 -8.31 1.08 8.04
N VAL A 66 -7.43 0.28 7.40
CA VAL A 66 -5.97 0.43 7.47
C VAL A 66 -5.32 0.28 6.09
N LEU A 67 -4.51 1.25 5.68
CA LEU A 67 -3.64 1.15 4.52
C LEU A 67 -2.22 0.78 4.97
N VAL A 68 -1.65 -0.28 4.41
CA VAL A 68 -0.25 -0.67 4.58
C VAL A 68 0.51 -0.25 3.32
N TRP A 69 1.65 0.43 3.48
CA TRP A 69 2.39 1.02 2.37
C TRP A 69 3.83 0.52 2.31
N TRP A 70 4.20 -0.10 1.19
CA TRP A 70 5.59 -0.41 0.84
C TRP A 70 5.94 0.16 -0.54
N GLY A 71 7.05 0.90 -0.63
CA GLY A 71 7.64 1.35 -1.90
C GLY A 71 9.13 1.69 -1.75
N HIS A 72 9.84 1.85 -2.87
CA HIS A 72 11.29 2.09 -2.84
C HIS A 72 11.81 2.81 -4.09
N LYS A 73 11.64 2.22 -5.27
CA LYS A 73 12.33 2.62 -6.50
C LYS A 73 11.72 3.85 -7.17
N ASP A 74 10.41 4.02 -7.08
CA ASP A 74 9.70 5.07 -7.80
C ASP A 74 8.56 5.70 -6.98
N HIS A 75 8.94 6.34 -5.87
CA HIS A 75 8.02 7.18 -5.11
C HIS A 75 7.46 8.35 -5.95
N GLY A 76 8.17 8.77 -6.99
CA GLY A 76 7.79 9.88 -7.87
C GLY A 76 6.56 9.59 -8.72
N ALA A 77 6.41 8.33 -9.16
CA ALA A 77 5.33 7.88 -10.02
C ALA A 77 3.94 7.85 -9.37
N VAL A 78 3.84 7.92 -8.04
CA VAL A 78 2.55 8.03 -7.35
C VAL A 78 1.98 9.42 -7.60
N ALA A 79 0.80 9.50 -8.22
CA ALA A 79 0.14 10.76 -8.57
C ALA A 79 -0.21 11.57 -7.31
N ASP A 80 0.03 12.88 -7.35
CA ASP A 80 -0.18 13.76 -6.20
C ASP A 80 -1.65 13.80 -5.75
N GLU A 81 -2.60 13.65 -6.68
CA GLU A 81 -4.03 13.53 -6.36
C GLU A 81 -4.34 12.30 -5.50
N VAL A 82 -3.67 11.17 -5.74
CA VAL A 82 -3.82 9.95 -4.93
C VAL A 82 -3.17 10.15 -3.56
N VAL A 83 -2.03 10.85 -3.50
CA VAL A 83 -1.38 11.20 -2.23
C VAL A 83 -2.29 12.05 -1.35
N GLU A 84 -2.87 13.13 -1.90
CA GLU A 84 -3.79 13.99 -1.13
C GLU A 84 -5.07 13.25 -0.72
N ARG A 85 -5.59 12.36 -1.58
CA ARG A 85 -6.73 11.51 -1.24
C ARG A 85 -6.41 10.58 -0.06
N VAL A 86 -5.25 9.93 -0.07
CA VAL A 86 -4.81 9.08 1.06
C VAL A 86 -4.58 9.92 2.32
N ALA A 87 -3.93 11.08 2.21
CA ALA A 87 -3.68 11.97 3.34
C ALA A 87 -5.00 12.43 4.01
N LYS A 88 -5.98 12.84 3.19
CA LYS A 88 -7.33 13.17 3.66
C LYS A 88 -7.95 12.01 4.46
N ARG A 89 -7.91 10.79 3.92
CA ARG A 89 -8.47 9.60 4.57
C ARG A 89 -7.77 9.27 5.88
N VAL A 90 -6.45 9.47 5.96
CA VAL A 90 -5.70 9.32 7.22
C VAL A 90 -6.16 10.34 8.26
N PHE A 91 -6.33 11.60 7.89
CA PHE A 91 -6.87 12.63 8.80
C PHE A 91 -8.31 12.37 9.23
N GLU A 92 -9.10 11.68 8.40
CA GLU A 92 -10.45 11.22 8.72
C GLU A 92 -10.50 9.93 9.57
N GLY A 93 -9.35 9.37 9.94
CA GLY A 93 -9.23 8.25 10.87
C GLY A 93 -8.82 6.91 10.26
N MET A 94 -8.52 6.84 8.96
CA MET A 94 -7.92 5.64 8.36
C MET A 94 -6.51 5.42 8.91
N GLY A 95 -6.20 4.21 9.37
CA GLY A 95 -4.84 3.86 9.81
C GLY A 95 -3.88 3.82 8.63
N LEU A 96 -2.61 4.19 8.87
CA LEU A 96 -1.53 4.06 7.89
C LEU A 96 -0.31 3.37 8.54
N ILE A 97 0.13 2.26 7.96
CA ILE A 97 1.37 1.57 8.33
C ILE A 97 2.37 1.74 7.19
N VAL A 98 3.44 2.49 7.44
CA VAL A 98 4.51 2.72 6.46
C VAL A 98 5.68 1.79 6.75
N LEU A 99 6.12 1.03 5.74
CA LEU A 99 7.14 0.00 5.90
C LEU A 99 8.45 0.38 5.21
N HIS A 100 9.56 0.21 5.93
CA HIS A 100 10.92 0.28 5.40
C HIS A 100 11.16 1.56 4.55
N SER A 101 11.55 1.42 3.29
CA SER A 101 11.79 2.52 2.34
C SER A 101 10.57 3.39 2.04
N GLY A 102 9.37 2.95 2.47
CA GLY A 102 8.19 3.80 2.51
C GLY A 102 8.38 5.09 3.31
N HIS A 103 9.42 5.20 4.15
CA HIS A 103 9.81 6.46 4.80
C HIS A 103 10.10 7.61 3.80
N PHE A 104 10.36 7.33 2.52
CA PHE A 104 10.49 8.35 1.47
C PHE A 104 9.29 8.43 0.52
N SER A 105 8.22 7.68 0.77
CA SER A 105 6.98 7.80 0.03
C SER A 105 6.41 9.22 0.12
N LYS A 106 5.79 9.69 -0.97
CA LYS A 106 5.12 10.99 -1.00
C LYS A 106 4.12 11.13 0.13
N ILE A 107 3.32 10.09 0.40
CA ILE A 107 2.33 10.09 1.48
C ILE A 107 2.96 10.27 2.86
N PHE A 108 4.05 9.56 3.17
CA PHE A 108 4.69 9.69 4.48
C PHE A 108 5.29 11.08 4.68
N LYS A 109 6.05 11.58 3.68
CA LYS A 109 6.59 12.96 3.72
C LYS A 109 5.48 13.99 3.87
N ARG A 110 4.39 13.83 3.12
CA ARG A 110 3.23 14.73 3.18
C ARG A 110 2.58 14.82 4.56
N LEU A 111 2.62 13.73 5.34
CA LEU A 111 2.08 13.70 6.70
C LEU A 111 3.06 14.22 7.75
N MET A 112 4.36 14.07 7.54
CA MET A 112 5.39 14.42 8.52
C MET A 112 5.92 15.86 8.40
N GLY A 113 5.73 16.52 7.25
CA GLY A 113 6.29 17.85 6.96
C GLY A 113 7.71 17.79 6.40
#